data_AF-A0A6P2FXM6-F1
#
_entry.id   AF-A0A6P2FXM6-F1
#
_cell.length_a   1.000
_cell.length_b   1.000
_cell.length_c   1.000
_cell.angle_alpha   90.00
_cell.angle_beta   90.00
_cell.angle_gamma   90.00
#
_symmetry.space_group_name_H-M   'P 1'
#
loop_
_entity.id
_entity.type
_entity.pdbx_description
1 polymer ?
#
loop_
_entity_poly.entity_id
_entity_poly.type
_entity_poly.pdbx_seq_one_letter_code
_entity_poly.pdbx_strand_id
1 'polypeptide(L)'
;MHGAVASHTSTSRMGRVLARVEQLPDDLRALFHATIVRGEPKAAACVSAQIDGEAFDQRYARLLRELKRDPSRVVLPQVPRLRFPFPPKKL
;
A
#
# COMPACT_ATOMS: atom_id res chain seq x y z
N MET A 1 28.23 4.46 28.79
CA MET A 1 27.86 4.14 27.41
C MET A 1 26.35 3.99 27.34
N HIS A 2 25.63 5.06 26.95
CA HIS A 2 24.18 5.04 26.75
C HIS A 2 23.92 5.25 25.26
N GLY A 3 23.97 4.16 24.49
CA GLY A 3 23.54 4.15 23.09
C GLY A 3 22.04 3.92 23.08
N ALA A 4 21.29 4.96 22.75
CA ALA A 4 19.85 4.91 22.58
C ALA A 4 19.48 3.74 21.65
N VAL A 5 18.77 2.75 22.20
CA VAL A 5 18.10 1.73 21.40
C VAL A 5 17.01 2.48 20.66
N ALA A 6 17.25 2.75 19.38
CA ALA A 6 16.24 3.31 18.49
C ALA A 6 15.00 2.41 18.58
N SER A 7 13.99 2.92 19.28
CA SER A 7 12.65 2.37 19.25
C SER A 7 12.13 2.62 17.85
N HIS A 8 12.51 1.76 16.91
CA HIS A 8 11.75 1.54 15.69
C HIS A 8 10.40 1.00 16.16
N THR A 9 9.50 1.93 16.53
CA THR A 9 8.12 1.66 16.86
C THR A 9 7.55 0.89 15.68
N SER A 10 7.26 -0.38 15.93
CA SER A 10 6.47 -1.24 15.08
C SER A 10 5.19 -0.48 14.69
N THR A 11 5.19 0.18 13.54
CA THR A 11 3.96 0.70 12.94
C THR A 11 3.14 -0.55 12.63
N SER A 12 2.17 -0.83 13.49
CA SER A 12 1.32 -2.00 13.39
C SER A 12 0.77 -2.11 11.96
N ARG A 13 0.49 -3.33 11.48
CA ARG A 13 -0.11 -3.53 10.15
C ARG A 13 -1.33 -2.63 9.95
N MET A 14 -2.11 -2.41 11.01
CA MET A 14 -3.24 -1.50 11.03
C MET A 14 -2.84 -0.02 10.88
N GLY A 15 -1.82 0.45 11.59
CA GLY A 15 -1.33 1.83 11.45
C GLY A 15 -0.88 2.16 10.03
N ARG A 16 -0.25 1.21 9.34
CA ARG A 16 0.12 1.37 7.91
C ARG A 16 -1.09 1.43 6.98
N VAL A 17 -2.13 0.65 7.25
CA VAL A 17 -3.39 0.68 6.49
C VAL A 17 -4.08 2.04 6.66
N LEU A 18 -4.19 2.53 7.90
CA LEU A 18 -4.83 3.82 8.18
C LEU A 18 -4.10 4.99 7.50
N ALA A 19 -2.77 5.04 7.61
CA ALA A 19 -1.97 6.05 6.92
C ALA A 19 -2.13 5.98 5.39
N ARG A 20 -2.35 4.78 4.83
CA ARG A 20 -2.61 4.63 3.40
C ARG A 20 -4.01 5.12 3.01
N VAL A 21 -5.02 4.85 3.85
CA VAL A 21 -6.42 5.27 3.62
C VAL A 21 -6.52 6.80 3.56
N GLU A 22 -5.74 7.53 4.35
CA GLU A 22 -5.72 9.00 4.32
C GLU A 22 -5.23 9.56 2.97
N GLN A 23 -4.40 8.80 2.24
CA GLN A 23 -3.85 9.17 0.93
C GLN A 23 -4.71 8.70 -0.25
N LEU A 24 -5.80 7.97 0.02
CA LEU A 24 -6.68 7.49 -1.03
C LEU A 24 -7.54 8.63 -1.61
N PRO A 25 -7.90 8.54 -2.89
CA PRO A 25 -9.01 9.31 -3.46
C PRO A 25 -10.29 9.22 -2.60
N ASP A 26 -11.06 10.30 -2.57
CA ASP A 26 -12.28 10.44 -1.75
C ASP A 26 -13.27 9.29 -1.96
N ASP A 27 -13.46 8.86 -3.20
CA ASP A 27 -14.35 7.77 -3.58
C ASP A 27 -13.92 6.44 -2.95
N LEU A 28 -12.62 6.14 -2.97
CA LEU A 28 -12.08 4.90 -2.38
C LEU A 28 -12.07 4.95 -0.86
N ARG A 29 -11.81 6.12 -0.27
CA ARG A 29 -11.87 6.32 1.18
C ARG A 29 -13.30 6.15 1.70
N ALA A 30 -14.29 6.76 1.05
CA ALA A 30 -15.70 6.58 1.40
C ALA A 30 -16.11 5.10 1.33
N LEU A 31 -15.67 4.39 0.28
CA LEU A 31 -15.93 2.96 0.11
C LEU A 31 -15.28 2.11 1.21
N PHE A 32 -14.05 2.43 1.61
CA PHE A 32 -13.37 1.78 2.73
C PHE A 32 -14.14 1.94 4.04
N HIS A 33 -14.61 3.15 4.34
CA HIS A 33 -15.40 3.39 5.55
C HIS A 33 -16.74 2.65 5.54
N ALA A 34 -17.47 2.67 4.42
CA ALA A 34 -18.74 1.97 4.30
C ALA A 34 -18.57 0.44 4.48
N THR A 35 -17.60 -0.16 3.79
CA THR A 35 -17.50 -1.62 3.69
C THR A 35 -16.62 -2.25 4.76
N ILE A 36 -15.45 -1.70 5.05
CA ILE A 36 -14.47 -2.32 5.96
C ILE A 36 -14.68 -1.84 7.39
N VAL A 37 -14.97 -0.54 7.58
CA VAL A 37 -15.16 0.01 8.94
C VAL A 37 -16.57 -0.25 9.45
N ARG A 38 -17.60 0.04 8.65
CA ARG A 38 -19.00 -0.13 9.06
C ARG A 38 -19.57 -1.50 8.72
N GLY A 39 -18.92 -2.28 7.85
CA GLY A 39 -19.39 -3.62 7.48
C GLY A 39 -20.65 -3.60 6.61
N GLU A 40 -20.92 -2.51 5.90
CA GLU A 40 -22.12 -2.40 5.06
C GLU A 40 -22.11 -3.44 3.94
N PRO A 41 -23.26 -4.09 3.65
CA PRO A 41 -23.35 -4.98 2.52
C PRO A 41 -23.22 -4.19 1.21
N LYS A 42 -22.70 -4.85 0.17
CA LYS A 42 -22.49 -4.27 -1.17
C LYS A 42 -23.72 -3.49 -1.66
N ALA A 43 -24.92 -4.04 -1.50
CA ALA A 43 -26.15 -3.40 -1.95
C ALA A 43 -26.38 -2.02 -1.29
N ALA A 44 -26.13 -1.91 0.03
CA ALA A 44 -26.26 -0.65 0.75
C ALA A 44 -25.19 0.37 0.31
N ALA A 45 -23.95 -0.09 0.12
CA ALA A 45 -22.87 0.75 -0.36
C ALA A 45 -23.11 1.26 -1.79
N CYS A 46 -23.66 0.42 -2.68
CA CYS A 46 -24.08 0.81 -4.03
C CYS A 46 -25.15 1.92 -4.01
N VAL A 47 -26.18 1.74 -3.17
CA VAL A 47 -27.25 2.73 -3.00
C VAL A 47 -26.70 4.05 -2.46
N SER A 48 -25.87 4.01 -1.41
CA SER A 48 -25.30 5.23 -0.82
C SER A 48 -24.38 5.97 -1.77
N ALA A 49 -23.62 5.27 -2.60
CA ALA A 49 -22.68 5.87 -3.54
C ALA A 49 -23.31 6.18 -4.91
N GLN A 50 -24.60 5.85 -5.11
CA GLN A 50 -25.31 5.98 -6.39
C GLN A 50 -24.55 5.34 -7.55
N ILE A 51 -24.03 4.12 -7.33
CA ILE A 51 -23.31 3.35 -8.34
C ILE A 51 -23.94 1.99 -8.56
N ASP A 52 -23.75 1.46 -9.76
CA ASP A 52 -24.11 0.08 -10.07
C ASP A 52 -23.15 -0.93 -9.38
N GLY A 53 -23.54 -2.19 -9.44
CA GLY A 53 -22.80 -3.28 -8.81
C GLY A 53 -21.43 -3.55 -9.46
N GLU A 54 -21.27 -3.25 -10.75
CA GLU A 54 -20.03 -3.50 -11.48
C GLU A 54 -18.98 -2.43 -11.16
N ALA A 55 -19.38 -1.17 -11.19
CA ALA A 55 -18.59 -0.03 -10.76
C ALA A 55 -18.15 -0.18 -9.30
N PHE A 56 -19.02 -0.72 -8.43
CA PHE A 56 -18.63 -1.08 -7.07
C PHE A 56 -17.49 -2.10 -7.07
N ASP A 57 -17.60 -3.21 -7.82
CA ASP A 57 -16.57 -4.26 -7.84
C ASP A 57 -15.24 -3.73 -8.38
N GLN A 58 -15.28 -2.91 -9.43
CA GLN A 58 -14.09 -2.28 -10.00
C GLN A 58 -13.41 -1.35 -8.97
N ARG A 59 -14.18 -0.51 -8.28
CA ARG A 59 -13.67 0.40 -7.25
C ARG A 59 -13.16 -0.36 -6.03
N TYR A 60 -13.86 -1.40 -5.60
CA TYR A 60 -13.46 -2.23 -4.46
C TYR A 60 -12.18 -3.01 -4.77
N ALA A 61 -12.04 -3.58 -5.97
CA ALA A 61 -10.81 -4.21 -6.42
C ALA A 61 -9.65 -3.22 -6.53
N ARG A 62 -9.91 -1.97 -6.93
CA ARG A 62 -8.91 -0.89 -6.90
C ARG A 62 -8.50 -0.53 -5.47
N LEU A 63 -9.45 -0.38 -4.56
CA LEU A 63 -9.21 -0.14 -3.13
C LEU A 63 -8.29 -1.21 -2.54
N LEU A 64 -8.61 -2.49 -2.73
CA LEU A 64 -7.79 -3.59 -2.22
C LEU A 64 -6.37 -3.61 -2.80
N ARG A 65 -6.19 -3.21 -4.06
CA ARG A 65 -4.86 -3.07 -4.67
C ARG A 65 -4.08 -1.92 -4.04
N GLU A 66 -4.72 -0.77 -3.81
CA GLU A 66 -4.07 0.37 -3.17
C GLU A 66 -3.69 0.11 -1.71
N LEU A 67 -4.51 -0.64 -0.97
CA LEU A 67 -4.20 -1.05 0.40
C LEU A 67 -3.06 -2.08 0.48
N LYS A 68 -2.97 -2.97 -0.53
CA LYS A 68 -1.87 -3.94 -0.64
C LYS A 68 -0.56 -3.33 -1.15
N ARG A 69 -0.62 -2.15 -1.77
CA ARG A 69 0.55 -1.49 -2.37
C ARG A 69 1.46 -0.99 -1.26
N ASP A 70 2.46 -1.81 -0.93
CA ASP A 70 3.48 -1.45 0.05
C ASP A 70 4.44 -0.41 -0.56
N PRO A 71 4.54 0.81 0.01
CA PRO A 71 5.48 1.83 -0.46
C PRO A 71 6.95 1.43 -0.23
N SER A 72 7.25 0.46 0.64
CA SER A 72 8.61 -0.08 0.80
C SER A 72 9.04 -0.98 -0.36
N ARG A 73 8.12 -1.34 -1.26
CA ARG A 73 8.37 -2.18 -2.44
C ARG A 73 8.71 -1.38 -3.70
N VAL A 74 9.12 -0.11 -3.55
CA VAL A 74 9.75 0.64 -4.65
C VAL A 74 11.06 -0.08 -4.99
N VAL A 75 11.06 -0.70 -6.16
CA VAL A 75 12.19 -1.40 -6.76
C VAL A 75 13.36 -0.42 -6.84
N LEU A 76 14.43 -0.71 -6.09
CA LEU A 76 15.72 -0.03 -6.26
C LEU A 76 16.09 -0.09 -7.75
N PRO A 77 16.51 1.03 -8.39
CA PRO A 77 17.02 0.97 -9.76
C PRO A 77 18.18 -0.03 -9.77
N GLN A 78 18.11 -1.02 -10.66
CA GLN A 78 19.19 -1.99 -10.84
C GLN A 78 20.44 -1.19 -11.22
N VAL A 79 21.33 -0.99 -10.26
CA VAL A 79 22.61 -0.35 -10.50
C VAL A 79 23.37 -1.25 -11.48
N PRO A 80 23.84 -0.75 -12.63
CA PRO A 80 24.64 -1.55 -13.54
C PRO A 80 25.83 -2.09 -12.76
N ARG A 81 26.02 -3.42 -12.75
CA ARG A 81 27.23 -4.03 -12.19
C ARG A 81 28.43 -3.49 -12.96
N LEU A 82 29.11 -2.50 -12.40
CA LEU A 82 30.44 -2.07 -12.85
C LEU A 82 31.37 -3.28 -12.74
N ARG A 83 31.61 -3.96 -13.87
CA ARG A 83 32.67 -4.95 -13.98
C ARG A 83 33.98 -4.20 -13.90
N PHE A 84 34.59 -4.18 -12.73
CA PHE A 84 36.00 -3.82 -12.59
C PHE A 84 36.83 -4.83 -13.41
N PRO A 85 37.66 -4.40 -14.36
CA PRO A 85 38.60 -5.28 -15.03
C PRO A 85 39.69 -5.66 -14.04
N PHE A 86 39.62 -6.87 -13.49
CA PHE A 86 40.77 -7.46 -12.81
C PHE A 86 41.88 -7.67 -13.86
N PRO A 87 43.11 -7.16 -13.65
CA PRO A 87 44.20 -7.43 -14.57
C PRO A 87 44.62 -8.91 -14.46
N PRO A 88 44.94 -9.59 -15.58
CA PRO A 88 45.45 -10.95 -15.52
C PRO A 88 46.85 -10.94 -14.89
N LYS A 89 47.01 -11.66 -13.78
CA LYS A 89 48.34 -11.99 -13.23
C LYS A 89 49.06 -12.85 -14.26
N LYS A 90 50.17 -12.34 -14.79
CA LYS A 90 51.12 -13.13 -15.60
C LYS A 90 51.80 -14.13 -14.67
N LEU A 91 51.73 -15.40 -15.03
CA LEU A 91 52.64 -16.48 -14.63
C LEU A 91 53.41 -16.90 -15.88
#